data_AF-U1PZE3-F1
#
_entry.id   AF-U1PZE3-F1
#
_cell.length_a   1.000
_cell.length_b   1.000
_cell.length_c   1.000
_cell.angle_alpha   90.00
_cell.angle_beta   90.00
_cell.angle_gamma   90.00
#
_symmetry.space_group_name_H-M   'P 1'
#
loop_
_entity.id
_entity.type
_entity.pdbx_description
1 polymer ?
#
loop_
_entity_poly.entity_id
_entity_poly.type
_entity_poly.pdbx_seq_one_letter_code
_entity_poly.pdbx_strand_id
1 'polypeptide(L)' 'FDPWPDVNWSGVGEAGYSSLPSNAQAYLEYIAAELDTSLYAIGVGPDRADTVELTNPFDR' A
#
# COMPACT_ATOMS: atom_id res chain seq x y z
N PHE A 1 -6.64 7.71 13.07
CA PHE A 1 -7.32 7.14 11.89
C PHE A 1 -8.29 6.09 12.38
N ASP A 2 -9.49 6.04 11.81
CA ASP A 2 -10.38 4.90 12.05
C ASP A 2 -9.82 3.67 11.33
N PRO A 3 -9.93 2.46 11.91
CA PRO A 3 -9.58 1.24 11.21
C PRO A 3 -10.39 1.08 9.92
N TRP A 4 -9.94 0.18 9.07
CA TRP A 4 -10.68 -0.22 7.87
C TRP A 4 -11.34 -1.59 8.06
N PRO A 5 -12.43 -1.87 7.33
CA PRO A 5 -13.06 -3.19 7.34
C PRO A 5 -12.11 -4.26 6.79
N ASP A 6 -12.48 -5.53 6.98
CA ASP A 6 -11.75 -6.63 6.35
C ASP A 6 -11.87 -6.55 4.83
N VAL A 7 -10.75 -6.77 4.13
CA VAL A 7 -10.63 -6.63 2.67
C VAL A 7 -9.97 -7.88 2.11
N ASN A 8 -10.31 -8.23 0.88
CA ASN A 8 -9.59 -9.25 0.13
C ASN A 8 -8.17 -8.79 -0.22
N TRP A 9 -7.23 -8.97 0.69
CA TRP A 9 -5.85 -8.47 0.58
C TRP A 9 -5.07 -9.08 -0.60
N SER A 10 -5.33 -10.32 -0.96
CA SER A 10 -4.71 -10.93 -2.15
C SER A 10 -5.14 -10.21 -3.44
N GLY A 11 -6.42 -9.81 -3.52
CA GLY A 11 -6.91 -9.00 -4.64
C GLY A 11 -6.33 -7.57 -4.67
N VAL A 12 -5.91 -7.04 -3.52
CA VAL A 12 -5.31 -5.69 -3.43
C VAL A 12 -3.92 -5.67 -4.06
N GLY A 13 -3.11 -6.72 -3.86
CA GLY A 13 -1.78 -6.84 -4.48
C GLY A 13 -1.84 -6.71 -6.01
N GLU A 14 -2.85 -7.33 -6.63
CA GLU A 14 -3.07 -7.28 -8.08
C GLU A 14 -3.72 -5.96 -8.54
N ALA A 15 -4.67 -5.42 -7.79
CA ALA A 15 -5.44 -4.25 -8.18
C ALA A 15 -4.74 -2.91 -7.90
N GLY A 16 -3.70 -2.91 -7.06
CA GLY A 16 -2.87 -1.75 -6.76
C GLY A 16 -3.46 -0.76 -5.75
N TYR A 17 -2.80 0.38 -5.58
CA TYR A 17 -3.02 1.31 -4.45
C TYR A 17 -4.47 1.78 -4.28
N SER A 18 -5.16 2.08 -5.38
CA SER A 18 -6.55 2.56 -5.34
C SER A 18 -7.54 1.55 -4.78
N SER A 19 -7.16 0.26 -4.69
CA SER A 19 -7.98 -0.80 -4.09
C SER A 19 -7.88 -0.85 -2.56
N LEU A 20 -6.91 -0.15 -1.97
CA LEU A 20 -6.79 -0.04 -0.51
C LEU A 20 -7.97 0.74 0.08
N PRO A 21 -8.42 0.40 1.30
CA PRO A 21 -9.34 1.25 2.05
C PRO A 21 -8.85 2.69 2.15
N SER A 22 -9.75 3.67 2.05
CA SER A 22 -9.42 5.10 2.14
C SER A 22 -8.64 5.45 3.41
N ASN A 23 -9.01 4.85 4.55
CA ASN A 23 -8.31 5.07 5.81
C ASN A 23 -6.91 4.44 5.83
N ALA A 24 -6.68 3.35 5.09
CA ALA A 24 -5.35 2.74 4.93
C ALA A 24 -4.46 3.64 4.07
N GLN A 25 -4.99 4.18 2.97
CA GLN A 25 -4.28 5.14 2.11
C GLN A 25 -3.87 6.39 2.93
N ALA A 26 -4.81 6.98 3.66
CA ALA A 26 -4.55 8.15 4.50
C ALA A 26 -3.49 7.88 5.58
N TYR A 27 -3.48 6.67 6.14
CA TYR A 27 -2.48 6.27 7.13
C TYR A 27 -1.08 6.11 6.51
N LEU A 28 -0.98 5.52 5.31
CA LEU A 28 0.27 5.39 4.58
C LEU A 28 0.83 6.76 4.16
N GLU A 29 -0.02 7.66 3.68
CA GLU A 29 0.34 9.05 3.35
C GLU A 29 0.85 9.80 4.58
N TYR A 30 0.20 9.63 5.72
CA TYR A 30 0.65 10.19 6.99
C TYR A 30 2.05 9.68 7.36
N ILE A 31 2.30 8.36 7.31
CA ILE A 31 3.62 7.79 7.61
C ILE A 31 4.68 8.35 6.65
N ALA A 32 4.39 8.39 5.35
CA ALA A 32 5.33 8.90 4.35
C ALA A 32 5.71 10.36 4.62
N ALA A 33 4.73 11.18 5.00
CA ALA A 33 4.95 12.58 5.37
C ALA A 33 5.77 12.72 6.66
N GLU A 34 5.47 11.96 7.71
CA GLU A 34 6.20 12.01 8.98
C GLU A 34 7.66 11.55 8.85
N LEU A 35 7.93 10.64 7.92
CA LEU A 35 9.27 10.12 7.65
C LEU A 35 10.03 10.90 6.57
N ASP A 36 9.40 11.91 5.95
CA ASP A 36 9.94 12.64 4.80
C ASP A 36 10.49 11.70 3.71
N THR A 37 9.71 10.67 3.37
CA THR A 37 10.15 9.61 2.45
C THR A 37 9.06 9.23 1.45
N SER A 38 9.47 8.78 0.27
CA SER A 38 8.55 8.27 -0.75
C SER A 38 8.15 6.84 -0.46
N LEU A 39 6.88 6.51 -0.74
CA LEU A 39 6.36 5.15 -0.63
C LEU A 39 6.60 4.41 -1.96
N TYR A 40 7.42 3.36 -1.93
CA TYR A 40 7.76 2.59 -3.14
C TYR A 40 6.88 1.35 -3.33
N ALA A 41 6.64 0.62 -2.25
CA ALA A 41 5.85 -0.60 -2.28
C ALA A 41 5.19 -0.86 -0.91
N ILE A 42 4.08 -1.61 -0.92
CA ILE A 42 3.32 -1.98 0.27
C ILE A 42 3.06 -3.49 0.23
N GLY A 43 3.58 -4.23 1.22
CA GLY A 43 3.27 -5.65 1.39
C GLY A 43 1.92 -5.82 2.09
N VAL A 44 0.97 -6.48 1.42
CA VAL A 44 -0.40 -6.72 1.92
C VAL A 44 -0.65 -8.18 2.29
N GLY A 45 0.35 -9.05 2.13
CA GLY A 45 0.23 -10.47 2.44
C GLY A 45 1.57 -11.21 2.42
N PRO A 46 1.55 -12.52 2.69
CA PRO A 46 2.77 -13.34 2.78
C PRO A 46 3.37 -13.70 1.41
N ASP A 47 2.58 -13.69 0.33
CA ASP A 47 3.07 -14.07 -0.98
C ASP A 47 3.76 -12.91 -1.70
N ARG A 48 4.67 -13.21 -2.61
CA ARG A 48 5.34 -12.17 -3.43
C ARG A 48 4.35 -11.36 -4.26
N ALA A 49 3.25 -11.97 -4.69
CA ALA A 49 2.19 -11.31 -5.44
C ALA A 49 1.34 -10.36 -4.56
N ASP A 50 1.38 -10.53 -3.23
CA ASP A 50 0.68 -9.67 -2.28
C ASP A 50 1.48 -8.38 -2.00
N THR A 51 1.98 -7.75 -3.07
CA THR A 51 2.75 -6.50 -3.00
C THR A 51 2.16 -5.49 -3.97
N VAL A 52 1.74 -4.34 -3.43
CA VAL A 52 1.38 -3.18 -4.24
C VAL A 52 2.65 -2.38 -4.54
N GLU A 53 3.09 -2.41 -5.79
CA GLU A 53 4.21 -1.59 -6.27
C GLU A 53 3.70 -0.21 -6.76
N LEU A 54 4.27 0.88 -6.23
CA LEU A 54 3.97 2.25 -6.65
C LEU A 54 5.05 2.80 -7.58
N THR A 55 6.30 2.46 -7.30
CA THR A 55 7.45 2.85 -8.09
C THR A 55 8.45 1.71 -8.05
N ASN A 56 8.88 1.24 -9.22
CA ASN A 56 9.95 0.27 -9.29
C ASN A 56 11.27 0.96 -8.94
N PRO A 57 11.97 0.56 -7.86
CA PRO A 57 13.22 1.20 -7.45
C PRO A 57 14.38 0.96 -8.43
N PHE A 58 14.21 0.07 -9.41
CA PHE A 58 15.21 -0.22 -10.45
C PHE A 58 14.93 0.48 -11.78
N ASP A 59 13.74 1.05 -11.96
CA ASP A 59 13.43 1.88 -13.13
C ASP A 59 14.16 3.22 -12.97
N ARG A 60 14.89 3.62 -14.03
CA ARG A 60 15.71 4.83 -14.07
C ARG A 60 15.05 5.97 -14.80
#